data_AF-A0A382L0C9-F1
#
_entry.id   AF-A0A382L0C9-F1
#
_cell.length_a   1.000
_cell.length_b   1.000
_cell.length_c   1.000
_cell.angle_alpha   90.00
_cell.angle_beta   90.00
_cell.angle_gamma   90.00
#
_symmetry.space_group_name_H-M   'P 1'
#
loop_
_entity.id
_entity.type
_entity.pdbx_description
1 polymer ?
#
loop_
_entity_poly.entity_id
_entity_poly.type
_entity_poly.pdbx_seq_one_letter_code
_entity_poly.pdbx_strand_id
1 'polypeptide(L)'
;MRERSEDIPSLVVHFIGKPKLISDVLLEKKSMDFNQLLENKKNDTVLLEDINPTIKKNIKCKVKNARSLFVASTGEVYPCCWTGFSPRTFGHGQYYEVVNAQLKDIITPNNALERPLEECIKWFNDVEQSWNIDKFEDGRLVICNDVCGGC
;
A
#
# COMPACT_ATOMS: atom_id res chain seq x y z
N MET A 1 10.18 59.14 14.59
CA MET A 1 9.92 57.81 14.00
C MET A 1 8.53 57.39 14.40
N ARG A 2 7.64 57.17 13.43
CA ARG A 2 6.31 56.58 13.63
C ARG A 2 6.47 55.08 13.43
N GLU A 3 6.13 54.28 14.42
CA GLU A 3 5.79 52.87 14.21
C GLU A 3 4.32 52.70 14.58
N ARG A 4 3.58 52.17 13.62
CA ARG A 4 2.16 51.86 13.65
C ARG A 4 2.11 50.35 13.39
N SER A 5 1.66 49.55 14.34
CA SER A 5 1.22 48.17 14.13
C SER A 5 0.05 47.94 15.10
N GLU A 6 -1.17 48.26 14.68
CA GLU A 6 -2.10 47.32 14.05
C GLU A 6 -2.58 46.24 15.04
N ASP A 7 -3.72 46.55 15.64
CA ASP A 7 -4.56 45.65 16.44
C ASP A 7 -4.93 44.40 15.61
N ILE A 8 -4.58 43.21 16.12
CA ILE A 8 -5.06 41.94 15.59
C ILE A 8 -6.37 41.59 16.33
N PRO A 9 -7.53 41.59 15.66
CA PRO A 9 -8.78 41.21 16.31
C PRO A 9 -8.77 39.72 16.63
N SER A 10 -9.12 39.37 17.87
CA SER A 10 -9.29 37.99 18.33
C SER A 10 -10.33 37.27 17.48
N LEU A 11 -9.89 36.31 16.66
CA LEU A 11 -10.77 35.44 15.89
C LEU A 11 -11.40 34.40 16.84
N VAL A 12 -12.63 34.66 17.28
CA VAL A 12 -13.41 33.72 18.09
C VAL A 12 -13.99 32.65 17.16
N VAL A 13 -13.35 31.49 17.09
CA VAL A 13 -13.90 30.31 16.41
C VAL A 13 -14.86 29.61 17.37
N HIS A 14 -16.16 29.73 17.14
CA HIS A 14 -17.19 28.98 17.86
C HIS A 14 -17.12 27.49 17.45
N PHE A 15 -16.52 26.66 18.30
CA PHE A 15 -16.65 25.22 18.22
C PHE A 15 -17.96 24.80 18.90
N ILE A 16 -18.84 24.12 18.15
CA ILE A 16 -20.00 23.43 18.71
C ILE A 16 -19.48 22.14 19.36
N GLY A 17 -19.03 22.27 20.61
CA GLY A 17 -18.45 21.19 21.41
C GLY A 17 -17.64 21.77 22.58
N LYS A 18 -17.60 21.06 23.73
CA LYS A 18 -16.87 21.52 24.92
C LYS A 18 -15.43 21.92 24.53
N PRO A 19 -14.94 23.11 24.91
CA PRO A 19 -13.58 23.53 24.59
C PRO A 19 -12.60 22.55 25.23
N LYS A 20 -11.84 21.82 24.41
CA LYS A 20 -10.67 21.04 24.86
C LYS A 20 -9.51 22.01 25.04
N LEU A 21 -8.78 21.89 26.15
CA LEU A 21 -7.58 22.68 26.36
C LEU A 21 -6.50 22.22 25.38
N ILE A 22 -5.63 23.12 24.91
CA ILE A 22 -4.50 22.79 24.03
C ILE A 22 -3.58 21.73 24.69
N SER A 23 -3.51 21.72 26.03
CA SER A 23 -2.85 20.67 26.82
C SER A 23 -3.40 19.26 26.57
N ASP A 24 -4.71 19.15 26.35
CA ASP A 24 -5.38 17.86 26.16
C ASP A 24 -5.13 17.28 24.76
N VAL A 25 -4.88 18.15 23.77
CA VAL A 25 -4.48 17.77 22.41
C VAL A 25 -3.01 17.35 22.35
N LEU A 26 -2.16 17.94 23.19
CA LEU A 26 -0.73 17.63 23.24
C LEU A 26 -0.40 16.35 24.02
N LEU A 27 -1.31 15.88 24.88
CA LEU A 27 -1.17 14.65 25.68
C LEU A 27 -1.49 13.35 24.91
N GLU A 28 -2.08 13.43 23.73
CA GLU A 28 -2.31 12.26 22.85
C GLU A 28 -1.15 11.99 21.88
N LYS A 29 0.06 12.52 22.12
CA LYS A 29 1.26 12.01 21.46
C LYS A 29 1.59 10.63 22.01
N LYS A 30 0.90 9.61 21.51
CA LYS A 30 1.25 8.20 21.74
C LYS A 30 2.68 8.01 21.24
N SER A 31 3.65 7.94 22.16
CA SER A 31 5.03 7.63 21.82
C SER A 31 5.06 6.24 21.18
N MET A 32 5.64 6.12 19.98
CA MET A 32 5.79 4.82 19.35
C MET A 32 6.77 3.99 20.18
N ASP A 33 6.32 2.84 20.68
CA ASP A 33 7.21 1.84 21.25
C ASP A 33 7.84 1.04 20.11
N PHE A 34 9.08 1.35 19.80
CA PHE A 34 9.83 0.69 18.73
C PHE A 34 10.05 -0.81 19.00
N ASN A 35 10.22 -1.20 20.27
CA ASN A 35 10.42 -2.61 20.63
C ASN A 35 9.14 -3.40 20.38
N GLN A 36 7.99 -2.85 20.78
CA GLN A 36 6.70 -3.47 20.49
C GLN A 36 6.47 -3.60 18.98
N LEU A 37 6.80 -2.58 18.19
CA LEU A 37 6.68 -2.64 16.73
C LEU A 37 7.58 -3.74 16.12
N LEU A 38 8.81 -3.88 16.61
CA LEU A 38 9.72 -4.94 16.17
C LEU A 38 9.22 -6.34 16.54
N GLU A 39 8.68 -6.52 17.75
CA GLU A 39 8.16 -7.82 18.17
C GLU A 39 6.91 -8.21 17.38
N ASN A 40 5.98 -7.28 17.16
CA ASN A 40 4.84 -7.49 16.26
C ASN A 40 5.33 -7.90 14.87
N LYS A 41 6.35 -7.21 14.36
CA LYS A 41 6.92 -7.54 13.04
C LYS A 41 7.52 -8.93 12.92
N LYS A 42 8.06 -9.48 14.01
CA LYS A 42 8.67 -10.81 14.02
C LYS A 42 7.67 -11.94 14.25
N ASN A 43 6.61 -11.68 15.01
CA ASN A 43 5.78 -12.74 15.57
C ASN A 43 4.32 -12.70 15.09
N ASP A 44 3.82 -11.54 14.64
CA ASP A 44 2.46 -11.43 14.14
C ASP A 44 2.37 -12.04 12.73
N THR A 45 1.23 -12.63 12.43
CA THR A 45 0.83 -13.03 11.08
C THR A 45 -0.37 -12.21 10.69
N VAL A 46 -0.41 -11.73 9.45
CA VAL A 46 -1.56 -11.03 8.88
C VAL A 46 -2.21 -11.91 7.83
N LEU A 47 -3.50 -12.18 8.01
CA LEU A 47 -4.33 -12.96 7.11
C LEU A 47 -5.24 -12.05 6.29
N LEU A 48 -5.86 -12.61 5.25
CA LEU A 48 -6.74 -11.87 4.35
C LEU A 48 -7.97 -11.30 5.10
N GLU A 49 -8.50 -12.06 6.05
CA GLU A 49 -9.59 -11.65 6.93
C GLU A 49 -9.24 -10.45 7.81
N ASP A 50 -7.97 -10.29 8.19
CA ASP A 50 -7.53 -9.18 9.05
C ASP A 50 -7.56 -7.84 8.31
N ILE A 51 -7.34 -7.87 7.00
CA ILE A 51 -7.36 -6.66 6.15
C ILE A 51 -8.75 -6.37 5.57
N ASN A 52 -9.64 -7.37 5.52
CA ASN A 52 -11.04 -7.29 5.10
C ASN A 52 -11.28 -6.36 3.89
N PRO A 53 -10.68 -6.65 2.72
CA PRO A 53 -10.72 -5.73 1.60
C PRO A 53 -12.09 -5.76 0.91
N THR A 54 -12.55 -4.60 0.45
CA THR A 54 -13.78 -4.52 -0.36
C THR A 54 -13.46 -4.65 -1.83
N ILE A 55 -14.21 -5.47 -2.55
CA ILE A 55 -14.05 -5.64 -3.99
C ILE A 55 -14.41 -4.35 -4.73
N LYS A 56 -13.49 -3.89 -5.57
CA LYS A 56 -13.68 -2.78 -6.52
C LYS A 56 -13.93 -3.35 -7.91
N LYS A 57 -15.10 -3.07 -8.48
CA LYS A 57 -15.53 -3.61 -9.78
C LYS A 57 -14.69 -3.11 -10.96
N ASN A 58 -14.16 -1.89 -10.87
CA ASN A 58 -13.43 -1.27 -11.97
C ASN A 58 -11.98 -1.03 -11.57
N ILE A 59 -11.07 -1.76 -12.21
CA ILE A 59 -9.62 -1.58 -12.07
C ILE A 59 -9.12 -0.70 -13.22
N LYS A 60 -8.62 0.49 -12.90
CA LYS A 60 -7.96 1.39 -13.85
C LYS A 60 -6.46 1.40 -13.58
N CYS A 61 -5.75 0.44 -14.16
CA CYS A 61 -4.31 0.28 -13.93
C CYS A 61 -3.52 1.47 -14.51
N LYS A 62 -2.93 2.27 -13.62
CA LYS A 62 -2.12 3.45 -13.97
C LYS A 62 -0.90 3.07 -14.82
N VAL A 63 -0.24 1.98 -14.45
CA VAL A 63 1.02 1.57 -15.09
C VAL A 63 0.79 0.96 -16.47
N LYS A 64 -0.28 0.17 -16.65
CA LYS A 64 -0.68 -0.31 -17.97
C LYS A 64 -0.97 0.84 -18.92
N ASN A 65 -1.67 1.88 -18.45
CA ASN A 65 -1.94 3.08 -19.25
C ASN A 65 -0.67 3.86 -19.60
N ALA A 66 0.27 3.95 -18.66
CA ALA A 66 1.56 4.62 -18.86
C ALA A 66 2.56 3.79 -19.70
N ARG A 67 2.27 2.50 -19.97
CA ARG A 67 3.17 1.55 -20.65
C ARG A 67 4.55 1.47 -20.00
N SER A 68 4.58 1.48 -18.67
CA SER A 68 5.80 1.33 -17.88
C SER A 68 5.83 -0.03 -17.18
N LEU A 69 7.00 -0.38 -16.65
CA LEU A 69 7.19 -1.54 -15.77
C LEU A 69 8.17 -1.17 -14.66
N PHE A 70 8.23 -2.00 -13.63
CA PHE A 70 9.21 -1.87 -12.55
C PHE A 70 10.27 -2.96 -12.67
N VAL A 71 11.54 -2.59 -12.60
CA VAL A 71 12.66 -3.53 -12.50
C VAL A 71 13.37 -3.28 -11.17
N ALA A 72 13.44 -4.29 -10.33
CA ALA A 72 14.18 -4.24 -9.08
C ALA A 72 15.70 -4.27 -9.34
N SER A 73 16.49 -3.85 -8.35
CA SER A 73 17.95 -3.91 -8.42
C SER A 73 18.50 -5.34 -8.57
N THR A 74 17.70 -6.35 -8.25
CA THR A 74 18.01 -7.78 -8.42
C THR A 74 17.74 -8.31 -9.83
N GLY A 75 17.21 -7.47 -10.73
CA GLY A 75 16.81 -7.87 -12.08
C GLY A 75 15.37 -8.39 -12.19
N GLU A 76 14.67 -8.55 -11.06
CA GLU A 76 13.27 -8.98 -11.06
C GLU A 76 12.34 -7.91 -11.66
N VAL A 77 11.47 -8.34 -12.56
CA VAL A 77 10.58 -7.50 -13.37
C VAL A 77 9.15 -7.67 -12.90
N TYR A 78 8.46 -6.55 -12.68
CA TYR A 78 7.09 -6.51 -12.16
C TYR A 78 6.21 -5.51 -12.93
N PRO A 79 4.88 -5.70 -12.96
CA PRO A 79 3.96 -4.77 -13.59
C PRO A 79 4.06 -3.38 -12.96
N CYS A 80 4.28 -3.29 -11.65
CA CYS A 80 4.47 -2.03 -10.94
C CYS A 80 5.25 -2.23 -9.65
N CYS A 81 5.68 -1.12 -9.01
CA CYS A 81 6.40 -1.20 -7.75
C CYS A 81 5.57 -1.82 -6.61
N TRP A 82 4.25 -1.65 -6.61
CA TRP A 82 3.36 -2.26 -5.61
C TRP A 82 3.37 -3.79 -5.65
N THR A 83 3.55 -4.39 -6.82
CA THR A 83 3.74 -5.85 -6.98
C THR A 83 5.19 -6.30 -6.80
N GLY A 84 6.13 -5.34 -6.68
CA GLY A 84 7.58 -5.58 -6.65
C GLY A 84 8.22 -5.41 -5.27
N PHE A 85 7.43 -5.41 -4.19
CA PHE A 85 7.92 -5.33 -2.80
C PHE A 85 8.52 -6.66 -2.31
N SER A 86 9.53 -7.16 -3.04
CA SER A 86 10.24 -8.41 -2.78
C SER A 86 9.33 -9.57 -2.34
N PRO A 87 8.39 -10.02 -3.20
CA PRO A 87 7.33 -10.94 -2.77
C PRO A 87 7.79 -12.29 -2.23
N ARG A 88 9.04 -12.68 -2.50
CA ARG A 88 9.62 -13.94 -2.00
C ARG A 88 10.14 -13.84 -0.57
N THR A 89 10.44 -12.64 -0.06
CA THR A 89 11.24 -12.46 1.17
C THR A 89 10.72 -11.40 2.13
N PHE A 90 9.81 -10.52 1.71
CA PHE A 90 9.29 -9.42 2.52
C PHE A 90 7.80 -9.59 2.84
N GLY A 91 7.35 -9.02 3.97
CA GLY A 91 5.92 -8.84 4.24
C GLY A 91 5.45 -9.19 5.66
N HIS A 92 6.15 -10.09 6.35
CA HIS A 92 5.73 -10.68 7.63
C HIS A 92 5.18 -9.65 8.66
N GLY A 93 4.07 -10.02 9.30
CA GLY A 93 3.39 -9.24 10.34
C GLY A 93 2.78 -7.94 9.81
N GLN A 94 2.51 -7.84 8.50
CA GLN A 94 1.95 -6.65 7.87
C GLN A 94 1.08 -6.97 6.66
N TYR A 95 0.36 -5.94 6.17
CA TYR A 95 -0.41 -5.98 4.93
C TYR A 95 0.30 -6.65 3.75
N TYR A 96 1.62 -6.43 3.60
CA TYR A 96 2.39 -7.03 2.51
C TYR A 96 2.60 -8.54 2.64
N GLU A 97 2.36 -9.14 3.81
CA GLU A 97 2.34 -10.60 3.96
C GLU A 97 1.25 -11.22 3.07
N VAL A 98 0.03 -10.70 3.17
CA VAL A 98 -1.12 -11.15 2.34
C VAL A 98 -0.86 -10.87 0.86
N VAL A 99 -0.44 -9.64 0.53
CA VAL A 99 -0.19 -9.24 -0.86
C VAL A 99 0.90 -10.11 -1.51
N ASN A 100 2.01 -10.31 -0.82
CA ASN A 100 3.14 -11.05 -1.36
C ASN A 100 2.84 -12.56 -1.43
N ALA A 101 2.04 -13.09 -0.51
CA ALA A 101 1.56 -14.46 -0.57
C ALA A 101 0.76 -14.72 -1.86
N GLN A 102 -0.12 -13.80 -2.27
CA GLN A 102 -0.87 -13.94 -3.54
C GLN A 102 0.02 -13.87 -4.80
N LEU A 103 1.16 -13.20 -4.73
CA LEU A 103 2.05 -13.00 -5.88
C LEU A 103 3.07 -14.12 -6.04
N LYS A 104 3.54 -14.72 -4.94
CA LYS A 104 4.70 -15.63 -4.91
C LYS A 104 4.64 -16.76 -5.94
N ASP A 105 3.45 -17.29 -6.18
CA ASP A 105 3.23 -18.46 -7.04
C ASP A 105 3.06 -18.10 -8.53
N ILE A 106 2.72 -16.84 -8.85
CA ILE A 106 2.52 -16.38 -10.23
C ILE A 106 3.73 -15.62 -10.81
N ILE A 107 4.67 -15.17 -9.97
CA ILE A 107 5.85 -14.40 -10.41
C ILE A 107 6.95 -15.29 -11.04
N THR A 108 6.68 -15.92 -12.19
CA THR A 108 7.67 -16.77 -12.87
C THR A 108 7.43 -16.93 -14.37
N PRO A 109 8.51 -16.95 -15.21
CA PRO A 109 9.83 -16.40 -14.92
C PRO A 109 9.75 -14.87 -14.81
N ASN A 110 10.63 -14.24 -14.02
CA ASN A 110 10.58 -12.78 -13.83
C ASN A 110 11.95 -12.07 -13.74
N ASN A 111 13.09 -12.71 -14.00
CA ASN A 111 14.40 -12.06 -13.87
C ASN A 111 15.06 -11.74 -15.23
N ALA A 112 15.24 -10.45 -15.54
CA ALA A 112 15.83 -9.98 -16.79
C ALA A 112 17.36 -10.14 -16.88
N LEU A 113 18.03 -10.48 -15.78
CA LEU A 113 19.45 -10.87 -15.80
C LEU A 113 19.63 -12.33 -16.26
N GLU A 114 18.56 -13.13 -16.20
CA GLU A 114 18.59 -14.56 -16.50
C GLU A 114 17.87 -14.92 -17.81
N ARG A 115 16.83 -14.15 -18.15
CA ARG A 115 15.93 -14.41 -19.29
C ARG A 115 15.68 -13.12 -20.09
N PRO A 116 15.27 -13.24 -21.37
CA PRO A 116 14.81 -12.09 -22.13
C PRO A 116 13.60 -11.42 -21.45
N LEU A 117 13.55 -10.09 -21.49
CA LEU A 117 12.47 -9.30 -20.89
C LEU A 117 11.07 -9.74 -21.37
N GLU A 118 10.95 -10.16 -22.63
CA GLU A 118 9.70 -10.70 -23.19
C GLU A 118 9.18 -11.91 -22.42
N GLU A 119 10.06 -12.80 -21.94
CA GLU A 119 9.66 -13.91 -21.08
C GLU A 119 9.25 -13.42 -19.69
N CYS A 120 10.00 -12.46 -19.13
CA CYS A 120 9.81 -11.96 -17.77
C CYS A 120 8.48 -11.20 -17.54
N ILE A 121 7.81 -10.76 -18.61
CA ILE A 121 6.55 -10.02 -18.51
C ILE A 121 5.31 -10.88 -18.79
N LYS A 122 5.47 -12.14 -19.22
CA LYS A 122 4.31 -12.98 -19.62
C LYS A 122 3.30 -13.17 -18.49
N TRP A 123 3.78 -13.32 -17.26
CA TRP A 123 2.94 -13.47 -16.07
C TRP A 123 2.12 -12.22 -15.73
N PHE A 124 2.37 -11.07 -16.37
CA PHE A 124 1.53 -9.87 -16.19
C PHE A 124 0.10 -10.12 -16.68
N ASN A 125 -0.10 -11.08 -17.59
CA ASN A 125 -1.44 -11.49 -18.01
C ASN A 125 -2.24 -12.09 -16.86
N ASP A 126 -1.61 -12.84 -15.96
CA ASP A 126 -2.28 -13.44 -14.81
C ASP A 126 -2.73 -12.37 -13.80
N VAL A 127 -1.90 -11.32 -13.65
CA VAL A 127 -2.26 -10.12 -12.86
C VAL A 127 -3.51 -9.45 -13.43
N GLU A 128 -3.58 -9.27 -14.74
CA GLU A 128 -4.76 -8.65 -15.37
C GLU A 128 -6.00 -9.55 -15.31
N GLN A 129 -5.85 -10.86 -15.54
CA GLN A 129 -6.94 -11.82 -15.42
C GLN A 129 -7.54 -11.84 -14.01
N SER A 130 -6.72 -11.65 -12.98
CA SER A 130 -7.17 -11.59 -11.58
C SER A 130 -8.23 -10.49 -11.34
N TRP A 131 -8.27 -9.44 -12.16
CA TRP A 131 -9.21 -8.32 -11.99
C TRP A 131 -10.66 -8.72 -12.30
N ASN A 132 -10.88 -9.87 -12.95
CA ASN A 132 -12.20 -10.41 -13.26
C ASN A 132 -12.67 -11.46 -12.25
N ILE A 133 -11.88 -11.77 -11.22
CA ILE A 133 -12.23 -12.74 -10.18
C ILE A 133 -13.03 -12.05 -9.08
N ASP A 134 -14.14 -12.66 -8.67
CA ASP A 134 -15.12 -12.09 -7.72
C ASP A 134 -14.76 -12.28 -6.25
N LYS A 135 -13.62 -12.93 -5.93
CA LYS A 135 -13.16 -13.17 -4.56
C LYS A 135 -11.65 -13.13 -4.47
N PHE A 136 -11.12 -12.69 -3.33
CA PHE A 136 -9.67 -12.61 -3.10
C PHE A 136 -9.07 -14.00 -2.85
N GLU A 137 -9.84 -14.87 -2.21
CA GLU A 137 -9.53 -16.28 -1.94
C GLU A 137 -9.41 -17.10 -3.23
N ASP A 138 -10.18 -16.72 -4.27
CA ASP A 138 -10.18 -17.37 -5.58
C ASP A 138 -9.08 -16.81 -6.52
N GLY A 139 -8.27 -15.86 -6.05
CA GLY A 139 -7.12 -15.32 -6.80
C GLY A 139 -7.24 -13.86 -7.25
N ARG A 140 -8.28 -13.11 -6.84
CA ARG A 140 -8.27 -11.64 -7.06
C ARG A 140 -7.12 -11.01 -6.28
N LEU A 141 -6.25 -10.26 -6.94
CA LEU A 141 -5.14 -9.59 -6.28
C LEU A 141 -5.60 -8.38 -5.46
N VAL A 142 -5.38 -8.43 -4.14
CA VAL A 142 -5.70 -7.35 -3.19
C VAL A 142 -4.99 -6.06 -3.59
N ILE A 143 -3.71 -6.14 -3.95
CA ILE A 143 -2.92 -4.93 -4.26
C ILE A 143 -3.42 -4.17 -5.48
N CYS A 144 -3.89 -4.88 -6.51
CA CYS A 144 -4.48 -4.24 -7.69
C CYS A 144 -5.81 -3.58 -7.33
N ASN A 145 -6.62 -4.25 -6.52
CA ASN A 145 -7.89 -3.74 -6.01
C ASN A 145 -7.70 -2.45 -5.21
N ASP A 146 -6.72 -2.40 -4.32
CA ASP A 146 -6.53 -1.28 -3.40
C ASP A 146 -5.85 -0.08 -4.06
N VAL A 147 -4.91 -0.33 -4.97
CA VAL A 147 -4.13 0.76 -5.60
C VAL A 147 -4.80 1.30 -6.87
N CYS A 148 -5.43 0.42 -7.64
CA CYS A 148 -5.97 0.73 -8.97
C CYS A 148 -7.50 0.63 -9.04
N GLY A 149 -8.16 0.16 -7.99
CA GLY A 149 -9.61 0.15 -7.91
C GLY A 149 -10.18 1.55 -7.77
N GLY A 150 -11.08 1.91 -8.69
CA GLY A 150 -11.88 3.13 -8.57
C GLY A 150 -12.99 3.00 -7.53
N CYS A 151 -13.48 4.14 -7.06
CA CYS A 151 -14.81 4.24 -6.46
C CYS A 151 -15.87 4.31 -7.57
#